data_AF-A0A7C4A968-F1
#
_entry.id   AF-A0A7C4A968-F1
#
_cell.length_a   1.000
_cell.length_b   1.000
_cell.length_c   1.000
_cell.angle_alpha   90.00
_cell.angle_beta   90.00
_cell.angle_gamma   90.00
#
_symmetry.space_group_name_H-M   'P 1'
#
loop_
_entity.id
_entity.type
_entity.pdbx_description
1 polymer ?
#
loop_
_entity_poly.entity_id
_entity_poly.type
_entity_poly.pdbx_seq_one_letter_code
_entity_poly.pdbx_strand_id
1 'polypeptide(L)'
;MPAQPGLPDPLLGFNGQRVTTPRQWVRERRPELKALFQHYMYGAIPPTPRRLQFRVEAVHKDLLGGQATLKLVAILCGATNAPRIDLLLAIPNQRKGPAPVFLGMNFCGNHALLEDPRVPLPRGWVYSSCKGCADGRATEAGRGSQANDWAIDQTLARGYAVASFCSSDIDSDRADISDGVDAWLGRESKPGAPAPSAHDRGTIAAWAWGFHRAVDYLVTDRDVDRKRIAVVGHSR
;
A
#
# COMPACT_ATOMS: atom_id res chain seq x y z
N MET A 1 3.98 12.70 -28.25
CA MET A 1 5.06 11.91 -28.89
C MET A 1 4.63 11.56 -30.31
N PRO A 2 5.56 11.42 -31.29
CA PRO A 2 5.21 10.95 -32.62
C PRO A 2 4.59 9.54 -32.55
N ALA A 3 3.60 9.28 -33.41
CA ALA A 3 2.97 7.97 -33.49
C ALA A 3 3.98 6.92 -33.99
N GLN A 4 3.98 5.73 -33.38
CA GLN A 4 4.82 4.61 -33.78
C GLN A 4 3.96 3.35 -33.95
N PRO A 5 4.14 2.55 -35.02
CA PRO A 5 3.30 1.37 -35.27
C PRO A 5 3.59 0.19 -34.33
N GLY A 6 4.81 0.12 -33.80
CA GLY A 6 5.27 -0.96 -32.92
C GLY A 6 5.38 -0.56 -31.45
N LEU A 7 5.79 -1.50 -30.61
CA LEU A 7 6.13 -1.20 -29.22
C LEU A 7 7.39 -0.30 -29.18
N PRO A 8 7.41 0.78 -28.39
CA PRO A 8 8.62 1.58 -28.18
C PRO A 8 9.76 0.72 -27.63
N ASP A 9 10.97 0.90 -28.17
CA ASP A 9 12.18 0.29 -27.62
C ASP A 9 12.45 0.89 -26.20
N PRO A 10 12.41 0.07 -25.13
CA PRO A 10 12.65 0.59 -23.78
C PRO A 10 14.09 1.10 -23.61
N LEU A 11 15.03 0.66 -24.43
CA LEU A 11 16.44 1.07 -24.40
C LEU A 11 16.75 2.22 -25.35
N LEU A 12 15.74 2.87 -25.95
CA LEU A 12 15.90 4.10 -26.72
C LEU A 12 15.34 5.29 -25.95
N GLY A 13 16.20 6.24 -25.57
CA GLY A 13 15.80 7.46 -24.88
C GLY A 13 14.97 8.39 -25.75
N PHE A 14 14.26 9.35 -25.14
CA PHE A 14 13.46 10.32 -25.91
C PHE A 14 14.31 11.26 -26.76
N ASN A 15 15.59 11.42 -26.44
CA ASN A 15 16.58 12.11 -27.25
C ASN A 15 17.10 11.28 -28.45
N GLY A 16 16.60 10.06 -28.66
CA GLY A 16 17.03 9.15 -29.72
C GLY A 16 18.33 8.39 -29.43
N GLN A 17 18.96 8.58 -28.27
CA GLN A 17 20.17 7.86 -27.90
C GLN A 17 19.84 6.49 -27.31
N ARG A 18 20.63 5.48 -27.69
CA ARG A 18 20.50 4.12 -27.15
C ARG A 18 21.17 4.02 -25.77
N VAL A 19 20.45 3.44 -24.82
CA VAL A 19 20.93 3.06 -23.49
C VAL A 19 21.76 1.79 -23.60
N THR A 20 23.03 1.86 -23.22
CA THR A 20 23.98 0.73 -23.31
C THR A 20 24.56 0.30 -21.96
N THR A 21 24.29 1.05 -20.89
CA THR A 21 24.81 0.75 -19.55
C THR A 21 23.74 0.82 -18.46
N PRO A 22 23.89 0.06 -17.35
CA PRO A 22 23.01 0.18 -16.19
C PRO A 22 22.98 1.60 -15.60
N ARG A 23 24.09 2.33 -15.68
CA ARG A 23 24.17 3.71 -15.19
C ARG A 23 23.28 4.66 -15.98
N GLN A 24 23.29 4.57 -17.31
CA GLN A 24 22.39 5.34 -18.18
C GLN A 24 20.93 4.97 -17.92
N TRP A 25 20.62 3.67 -17.78
CA TRP A 25 19.27 3.23 -17.44
C TRP A 25 18.76 3.90 -16.16
N VAL A 26 19.55 3.85 -15.08
CA VAL A 26 19.15 4.37 -13.77
C VAL A 26 19.05 5.90 -13.75
N ARG A 27 19.99 6.60 -14.40
CA ARG A 27 20.09 8.06 -14.31
C ARG A 27 19.25 8.81 -15.34
N GLU A 28 18.94 8.20 -16.48
CA GLU A 28 18.31 8.87 -17.62
C GLU A 28 17.00 8.17 -18.00
N ARG A 29 17.07 6.93 -18.48
CA ARG A 29 15.90 6.27 -19.08
C ARG A 29 14.80 5.91 -18.09
N ARG A 30 15.15 5.44 -16.90
CA ARG A 30 14.17 5.11 -15.85
C ARG A 30 13.40 6.36 -15.39
N PRO A 31 14.04 7.51 -15.10
CA PRO A 31 13.33 8.77 -14.86
C PRO A 31 12.40 9.20 -15.99
N GLU A 32 12.85 9.11 -17.26
CA GLU A 32 12.00 9.42 -18.43
C GLU A 32 10.72 8.59 -18.47
N LEU A 33 10.85 7.26 -18.34
CA LEU A 33 9.71 6.36 -18.36
C LEU A 33 8.77 6.60 -17.18
N LYS A 34 9.32 6.85 -15.98
CA LYS A 34 8.50 7.21 -14.81
C LYS A 34 7.68 8.47 -15.06
N ALA A 35 8.30 9.52 -15.60
CA ALA A 35 7.61 10.76 -15.93
C ALA A 35 6.51 10.53 -16.98
N LEU A 36 6.79 9.72 -18.00
CA LEU A 36 5.82 9.35 -19.02
C LEU A 36 4.59 8.64 -18.43
N PHE A 37 4.81 7.61 -17.60
CA PHE A 37 3.73 6.86 -16.94
C PHE A 37 2.92 7.73 -15.99
N GLN A 38 3.56 8.62 -15.25
CA GLN A 38 2.86 9.57 -14.38
C GLN A 38 2.01 10.56 -15.18
N HIS A 39 2.50 11.05 -16.32
CA HIS A 39 1.78 12.04 -17.11
C HIS A 39 0.62 11.45 -17.91
N TYR A 40 0.79 10.26 -18.49
CA TYR A 40 -0.19 9.69 -19.44
C TYR A 40 -1.06 8.57 -18.88
N MET A 41 -0.70 7.95 -17.75
CA MET A 41 -1.39 6.74 -17.29
C MET A 41 -1.87 6.80 -15.85
N TYR A 42 -0.95 6.98 -14.89
CA TYR A 42 -1.26 6.76 -13.48
C TYR A 42 -1.50 8.04 -12.67
N GLY A 43 -1.14 9.20 -13.22
CA GLY A 43 -1.05 10.43 -12.43
C GLY A 43 0.27 10.52 -11.67
N ALA A 44 0.55 11.70 -11.12
CA ALA A 44 1.71 11.91 -10.28
C ALA A 44 1.56 11.14 -8.96
N ILE A 45 2.64 10.50 -8.49
CA ILE A 45 2.61 9.90 -7.16
C ILE A 45 2.51 11.02 -6.11
N PRO A 46 1.62 10.89 -5.11
CA PRO A 46 1.53 11.89 -4.05
C PRO A 46 2.89 12.13 -3.36
N PRO A 47 3.19 13.35 -2.88
CA PRO A 47 4.46 13.62 -2.21
C PRO A 47 4.59 12.82 -0.91
N THR A 48 5.83 12.56 -0.48
CA THR A 48 6.08 12.02 0.86
C THR A 48 5.57 13.02 1.91
N PRO A 49 4.79 12.58 2.92
CA PRO A 49 4.31 13.45 3.99
C PRO A 49 5.44 14.20 4.69
N ARG A 50 5.25 15.50 4.94
CA ARG A 50 6.19 16.30 5.76
C ARG A 50 6.27 15.80 7.20
N ARG A 51 5.18 15.19 7.68
CA ARG A 51 5.07 14.60 9.02
C ARG A 51 4.52 13.18 8.84
N LEU A 52 5.38 12.21 9.07
CA LEU A 52 5.04 10.79 9.09
C LEU A 52 5.28 10.27 10.51
N GLN A 53 4.27 9.66 11.13
CA GLN A 53 4.38 9.09 12.46
C GLN A 53 3.91 7.64 12.45
N PHE A 54 4.62 6.78 13.18
CA PHE A 54 4.26 5.38 13.36
C PHE A 54 3.88 5.15 14.80
N ARG A 55 2.70 4.57 15.03
CA ARG A 55 2.23 4.19 16.36
C ARG A 55 1.90 2.71 16.36
N VAL A 56 2.68 1.93 17.11
CA VAL A 56 2.34 0.55 17.42
C VAL A 56 1.21 0.58 18.44
N GLU A 57 0.00 0.23 18.01
CA GLU A 57 -1.20 0.29 18.86
C GLU A 57 -1.38 -1.00 19.66
N ALA A 58 -0.97 -2.14 19.11
CA ALA A 58 -1.02 -3.41 19.81
C ALA A 58 0.10 -4.36 19.37
N VAL A 59 0.52 -5.22 20.29
CA VAL A 59 1.41 -6.35 20.04
C VAL A 59 0.88 -7.57 20.78
N HIS A 60 0.52 -8.61 20.05
CA HIS A 60 0.02 -9.88 20.58
C HIS A 60 0.96 -11.01 20.16
N LYS A 61 1.63 -11.66 21.11
CA LYS A 61 2.67 -12.67 20.82
C LYS A 61 2.13 -14.08 20.58
N ASP A 62 0.82 -14.24 20.65
CA ASP A 62 0.09 -15.50 20.72
C ASP A 62 -0.76 -15.77 19.47
N LEU A 63 -0.52 -15.05 18.35
CA LEU A 63 -1.23 -15.30 17.10
C LEU A 63 -1.00 -16.74 16.64
N LEU A 64 -2.07 -17.39 16.16
CA LEU A 64 -2.08 -18.80 15.75
C LEU A 64 -1.55 -19.73 16.85
N GLY A 65 -2.00 -19.55 18.08
CA GLY A 65 -1.60 -20.38 19.23
C GLY A 65 -0.12 -20.20 19.61
N GLY A 66 0.44 -18.99 19.45
CA GLY A 66 1.82 -18.69 19.79
C GLY A 66 2.84 -18.95 18.68
N GLN A 67 2.40 -19.31 17.48
CA GLN A 67 3.30 -19.47 16.33
C GLN A 67 3.82 -18.13 15.79
N ALA A 68 3.06 -17.05 16.00
CA ALA A 68 3.41 -15.73 15.49
C ALA A 68 3.08 -14.59 16.46
N THR A 69 3.72 -13.46 16.22
CA THR A 69 3.39 -12.16 16.81
C THR A 69 2.57 -11.35 15.82
N LEU A 70 1.39 -10.87 16.24
CA LEU A 70 0.58 -9.88 15.56
C LEU A 70 0.93 -8.48 16.09
N LYS A 71 1.37 -7.58 15.21
CA LYS A 71 1.49 -6.14 15.47
C LYS A 71 0.41 -5.40 14.69
N LEU A 72 -0.23 -4.45 15.36
CA LEU A 72 -1.18 -3.51 14.75
C LEU A 72 -0.58 -2.11 14.82
N VAL A 73 -0.38 -1.50 13.66
CA VAL A 73 0.39 -0.27 13.53
C VAL A 73 -0.41 0.78 12.77
N ALA A 74 -0.62 1.93 13.40
CA ALA A 74 -1.16 3.10 12.72
C ALA A 74 -0.03 3.93 12.10
N ILE A 75 -0.05 4.08 10.79
CA ILE A 75 0.83 4.99 10.06
C ILE A 75 0.04 6.28 9.78
N LEU A 76 0.43 7.36 10.45
CA LEU A 76 -0.22 8.67 10.36
C LEU A 76 0.53 9.52 9.34
N CYS A 77 -0.08 9.77 8.17
CA CYS A 77 0.56 10.37 7.01
C CYS A 77 0.41 11.91 6.95
N GLY A 78 0.21 12.58 8.09
CA GLY A 78 0.11 14.02 8.13
C GLY A 78 -0.48 14.54 9.44
N ALA A 79 -1.02 15.76 9.37
CA ALA A 79 -1.70 16.41 10.49
C ALA A 79 -3.21 16.06 10.47
N THR A 80 -4.07 17.01 10.85
CA THR A 80 -5.52 16.82 10.97
C THR A 80 -6.13 16.25 9.69
N ASN A 81 -6.92 15.17 9.83
CA ASN A 81 -7.63 14.50 8.74
C ASN A 81 -6.75 13.99 7.58
N ALA A 82 -5.44 13.84 7.79
CA ALA A 82 -4.57 13.17 6.83
C ALA A 82 -4.88 11.66 6.76
N PRO A 83 -4.55 11.00 5.64
CA PRO A 83 -4.68 9.55 5.55
C PRO A 83 -3.96 8.84 6.70
N ARG A 84 -4.64 7.82 7.23
CA ARG A 84 -4.11 6.91 8.24
C ARG A 84 -4.18 5.51 7.65
N ILE A 85 -3.04 4.81 7.67
CA ILE A 85 -2.93 3.42 7.21
C ILE A 85 -2.91 2.53 8.45
N ASP A 86 -3.86 1.60 8.53
CA ASP A 86 -3.86 0.57 9.55
C ASP A 86 -3.12 -0.64 9.00
N LEU A 87 -1.85 -0.77 9.39
CA LEU A 87 -0.98 -1.87 8.98
C LEU A 87 -1.10 -3.03 9.97
N LEU A 88 -1.52 -4.18 9.46
CA LEU A 88 -1.38 -5.48 10.12
C LEU A 88 0.00 -6.05 9.79
N LEU A 89 0.73 -6.53 10.78
CA LEU A 89 2.01 -7.21 10.60
C LEU A 89 2.06 -8.49 11.45
N ALA A 90 2.04 -9.64 10.79
CA ALA A 90 2.20 -10.96 11.41
C ALA A 90 3.64 -11.46 11.20
N ILE A 91 4.32 -11.84 12.28
CA ILE A 91 5.75 -12.19 12.30
C ILE A 91 5.93 -13.57 12.94
N PRO A 92 6.64 -14.52 12.33
CA PRO A 92 6.81 -15.85 12.89
C PRO A 92 7.76 -15.83 14.11
N ASN A 93 7.32 -16.39 15.25
CA ASN A 93 8.04 -16.34 16.52
C ASN A 93 9.30 -17.20 16.56
N GLN A 94 9.36 -18.27 15.75
CA GLN A 94 10.45 -19.25 15.81
C GLN A 94 11.76 -18.76 15.15
N ARG A 95 11.77 -17.56 14.57
CA ARG A 95 12.96 -17.03 13.89
C ARG A 95 13.99 -16.52 14.90
N LYS A 96 15.27 -16.81 14.61
CA LYS A 96 16.42 -16.30 15.38
C LYS A 96 16.80 -14.85 15.02
N GLY A 97 16.20 -14.27 13.99
CA GLY A 97 16.49 -12.92 13.51
C GLY A 97 15.39 -12.35 12.63
N PRO A 98 15.56 -11.12 12.12
CA PRO A 98 14.50 -10.39 11.44
C PRO A 98 13.90 -11.17 10.26
N ALA A 99 12.59 -11.07 10.08
CA ALA A 99 11.84 -11.81 9.07
C ALA A 99 11.85 -11.09 7.71
N PRO A 100 12.16 -11.78 6.59
CA PRO A 100 11.76 -11.27 5.29
C PRO A 100 10.22 -11.16 5.26
N VAL A 101 9.68 -10.16 4.58
CA VAL A 101 8.25 -9.82 4.65
C VAL A 101 7.61 -9.74 3.27
N PHE A 102 6.42 -10.31 3.15
CA PHE A 102 5.50 -10.01 2.04
C PHE A 102 4.58 -8.86 2.46
N LEU A 103 4.55 -7.79 1.67
CA LEU A 103 3.66 -6.66 1.87
C LEU A 103 2.60 -6.64 0.78
N GLY A 104 1.33 -6.71 1.16
CA GLY A 104 0.20 -6.71 0.23
C GLY A 104 -0.94 -5.79 0.65
N MET A 105 -1.62 -5.19 -0.32
CA MET A 105 -2.85 -4.42 -0.10
C MET A 105 -4.06 -5.34 -0.22
N ASN A 106 -5.08 -5.15 0.63
CA ASN A 106 -6.34 -5.87 0.57
C ASN A 106 -7.53 -4.93 0.33
N PHE A 107 -8.65 -5.48 -0.12
CA PHE A 107 -9.86 -4.72 -0.47
C PHE A 107 -10.97 -4.75 0.58
N CYS A 108 -11.01 -5.81 1.40
CA CYS A 108 -12.09 -6.04 2.36
C CYS A 108 -11.71 -5.67 3.80
N GLY A 109 -10.50 -5.18 4.04
CA GLY A 109 -9.98 -4.81 5.35
C GLY A 109 -9.17 -5.94 6.00
N ASN A 110 -8.22 -5.57 6.86
CA ASN A 110 -7.33 -6.52 7.54
C ASN A 110 -8.07 -7.61 8.34
N HIS A 111 -9.24 -7.29 8.91
CA HIS A 111 -10.06 -8.27 9.63
C HIS A 111 -10.52 -9.45 8.75
N ALA A 112 -10.60 -9.28 7.42
CA ALA A 112 -10.97 -10.37 6.52
C ALA A 112 -9.85 -11.42 6.38
N LEU A 113 -8.60 -11.06 6.70
CA LEU A 113 -7.42 -11.93 6.51
C LEU A 113 -7.22 -12.92 7.66
N LEU A 114 -7.76 -12.63 8.85
CA LEU A 114 -7.61 -13.45 10.05
C LEU A 114 -8.93 -13.51 10.82
N GLU A 115 -9.23 -14.66 11.41
CA GLU A 115 -10.37 -14.83 12.33
C GLU A 115 -10.19 -14.12 13.68
N ASP A 116 -9.00 -13.57 13.94
CA ASP A 116 -8.63 -12.98 15.23
C ASP A 116 -9.44 -11.71 15.54
N PRO A 117 -10.25 -11.68 16.61
CA PRO A 117 -11.13 -10.55 16.93
C PRO A 117 -10.37 -9.27 17.31
N ARG A 118 -9.06 -9.37 17.60
CA ARG A 118 -8.22 -8.23 17.96
C ARG A 118 -7.86 -7.37 16.75
N VAL A 119 -8.01 -7.89 15.52
CA VAL A 119 -7.83 -7.10 14.30
C VAL A 119 -9.03 -6.16 14.13
N PRO A 120 -8.85 -4.82 14.12
CA PRO A 120 -9.95 -3.88 14.00
C PRO A 120 -10.65 -4.00 12.63
N LEU A 121 -11.94 -3.68 12.60
CA LEU A 121 -12.65 -3.45 11.35
C LEU A 121 -12.10 -2.20 10.65
N PRO A 122 -12.03 -2.17 9.30
CA PRO A 122 -11.54 -1.02 8.55
C PRO A 122 -12.43 0.21 8.79
N ARG A 123 -11.81 1.39 8.81
CA ARG A 123 -12.49 2.68 8.92
C ARG A 123 -13.04 3.18 7.58
N GLY A 124 -12.47 2.69 6.48
CA GLY A 124 -12.82 3.08 5.12
C GLY A 124 -14.05 2.34 4.57
N TRP A 125 -14.32 2.58 3.30
CA TRP A 125 -15.31 1.83 2.53
C TRP A 125 -14.81 0.42 2.20
N VAL A 126 -15.73 -0.54 2.08
CA VAL A 126 -15.47 -1.89 1.54
C VAL A 126 -16.54 -2.27 0.52
N TYR A 127 -16.18 -3.14 -0.44
CA TYR A 127 -17.11 -3.58 -1.48
C TYR A 127 -18.29 -4.34 -0.90
N SER A 128 -19.45 -4.25 -1.56
CA SER A 128 -20.62 -5.08 -1.25
C SER A 128 -20.37 -6.57 -1.48
N SER A 129 -19.39 -6.93 -2.32
CA SER A 129 -18.93 -8.31 -2.53
C SER A 129 -18.08 -8.84 -1.37
N CYS A 130 -17.57 -7.99 -0.48
CA CYS A 130 -16.90 -8.44 0.73
C CYS A 130 -17.94 -9.08 1.67
N LYS A 131 -17.67 -10.31 2.12
CA LYS A 131 -18.52 -10.97 3.11
C LYS A 131 -18.65 -10.09 4.35
N GLY A 132 -19.86 -9.97 4.88
CA GLY A 132 -20.13 -9.12 6.05
C GLY A 132 -20.07 -7.62 5.75
N CYS A 133 -20.22 -7.20 4.49
CA CYS A 133 -20.43 -5.79 4.17
C CYS A 133 -21.91 -5.37 4.38
N ALA A 134 -22.12 -4.24 5.06
CA ALA A 134 -23.40 -3.55 5.15
C ALA A 134 -23.19 -2.07 4.81
N ASP A 135 -23.87 -1.57 3.77
CA ASP A 135 -23.79 -0.17 3.31
C ASP A 135 -22.36 0.37 3.12
N GLY A 136 -21.49 -0.47 2.53
CA GLY A 136 -20.10 -0.12 2.27
C GLY A 136 -19.22 -0.12 3.53
N ARG A 137 -19.70 -0.69 4.65
CA ARG A 137 -18.97 -0.84 5.90
C ARG A 137 -18.77 -2.30 6.24
N ALA A 138 -17.60 -2.61 6.77
CA ALA A 138 -17.30 -3.94 7.28
C ALA A 138 -18.06 -4.21 8.58
N THR A 139 -18.41 -5.48 8.79
CA THR A 139 -18.98 -5.99 10.04
C THR A 139 -18.19 -7.21 10.51
N GLU A 140 -18.41 -7.62 11.76
CA GLU A 140 -17.79 -8.82 12.34
C GLU A 140 -18.02 -10.09 11.51
N ALA A 141 -19.11 -10.17 10.75
CA ALA A 141 -19.40 -11.32 9.88
C ALA A 141 -18.40 -11.51 8.72
N GLY A 142 -17.59 -10.49 8.43
CA GLY A 142 -16.54 -10.53 7.40
C GLY A 142 -15.21 -11.09 7.90
N ARG A 143 -15.06 -11.32 9.20
CA ARG A 143 -13.80 -11.73 9.81
C ARG A 143 -13.33 -13.09 9.26
N GLY A 144 -12.03 -13.17 8.93
CA GLY A 144 -11.42 -14.37 8.35
C GLY A 144 -11.96 -14.82 6.98
N SER A 145 -12.86 -14.05 6.36
CA SER A 145 -13.52 -14.44 5.11
C SER A 145 -12.57 -14.65 3.92
N GLN A 146 -11.35 -14.12 3.98
CA GLN A 146 -10.29 -14.27 2.97
C GLN A 146 -9.04 -14.97 3.53
N ALA A 147 -9.14 -15.67 4.66
CA ALA A 147 -7.98 -16.34 5.27
C ALA A 147 -7.30 -17.32 4.31
N ASN A 148 -8.10 -18.06 3.51
CA ASN A 148 -7.58 -19.00 2.51
C ASN A 148 -6.88 -18.32 1.33
N ASP A 149 -7.36 -17.14 0.92
CA ASP A 149 -6.77 -16.39 -0.20
C ASP A 149 -5.40 -15.81 0.17
N TRP A 150 -5.24 -15.44 1.45
CA TRP A 150 -4.02 -14.82 1.96
C TRP A 150 -3.01 -15.82 2.54
N ALA A 151 -3.46 -17.00 2.97
CA ALA A 151 -2.63 -18.10 3.48
C ALA A 151 -1.53 -17.63 4.45
N ILE A 152 -1.90 -16.78 5.42
CA ILE A 152 -0.96 -16.16 6.37
C ILE A 152 -0.27 -17.23 7.21
N ASP A 153 -1.01 -18.24 7.65
CA ASP A 153 -0.51 -19.40 8.39
C ASP A 153 0.62 -20.13 7.64
N GLN A 154 0.41 -20.44 6.36
CA GLN A 154 1.40 -21.11 5.51
C GLN A 154 2.63 -20.22 5.30
N THR A 155 2.43 -18.93 5.07
CA THR A 155 3.53 -17.97 4.88
C THR A 155 4.41 -17.85 6.14
N LEU A 156 3.77 -17.76 7.31
CA LEU A 156 4.43 -17.75 8.61
C LEU A 156 5.18 -19.05 8.88
N ALA A 157 4.58 -20.21 8.59
CA ALA A 157 5.21 -21.52 8.74
C ALA A 157 6.47 -21.68 7.88
N ARG A 158 6.55 -20.97 6.74
CA ARG A 158 7.73 -20.91 5.87
C ARG A 158 8.78 -19.90 6.34
N GLY A 159 8.52 -19.19 7.44
CA GLY A 159 9.45 -18.26 8.07
C GLY A 159 9.44 -16.85 7.48
N TYR A 160 8.38 -16.46 6.77
CA TYR A 160 8.18 -15.12 6.24
C TYR A 160 7.14 -14.37 7.08
N ALA A 161 7.35 -13.07 7.29
CA ALA A 161 6.32 -12.20 7.83
C ALA A 161 5.31 -11.80 6.75
N VAL A 162 4.11 -11.44 7.16
CA VAL A 162 3.08 -10.87 6.29
C VAL A 162 2.67 -9.51 6.82
N ALA A 163 2.72 -8.50 5.97
CA ALA A 163 2.22 -7.17 6.24
C ALA A 163 1.05 -6.85 5.29
N SER A 164 -0.02 -6.26 5.80
CA SER A 164 -1.15 -5.83 4.97
C SER A 164 -1.83 -4.57 5.47
N PHE A 165 -2.38 -3.81 4.53
CA PHE A 165 -3.23 -2.64 4.77
C PHE A 165 -4.41 -2.65 3.78
N CYS A 166 -5.47 -1.93 4.13
CA CYS A 166 -6.65 -1.84 3.27
C CYS A 166 -6.50 -0.73 2.23
N SER A 167 -6.94 -0.96 0.99
CA SER A 167 -6.90 0.05 -0.08
C SER A 167 -7.63 1.35 0.31
N SER A 168 -8.77 1.23 1.01
CA SER A 168 -9.57 2.37 1.45
C SER A 168 -8.97 3.19 2.60
N ASP A 169 -7.86 2.75 3.20
CA ASP A 169 -7.05 3.61 4.06
C ASP A 169 -6.32 4.72 3.26
N ILE A 170 -6.15 4.50 1.96
CA ILE A 170 -5.41 5.34 1.04
C ILE A 170 -6.34 6.10 0.11
N ASP A 171 -7.21 5.36 -0.56
CA ASP A 171 -8.19 5.87 -1.52
C ASP A 171 -9.26 4.79 -1.75
N SER A 172 -10.54 5.15 -1.61
CA SER A 172 -11.63 4.18 -1.79
C SER A 172 -11.83 3.88 -3.27
N ASP A 173 -11.98 2.60 -3.67
CA ASP A 173 -12.26 2.23 -5.07
C ASP A 173 -13.73 2.50 -5.44
N ARG A 174 -14.06 3.78 -5.59
CA ARG A 174 -15.39 4.26 -5.93
C ARG A 174 -15.29 5.46 -6.86
N ALA A 175 -16.34 5.69 -7.64
CA ALA A 175 -16.40 6.83 -8.55
C ALA A 175 -16.43 8.19 -7.82
N ASP A 176 -16.83 8.21 -6.55
CA ASP A 176 -16.83 9.40 -5.70
C ASP A 176 -15.43 9.67 -5.14
N ILE A 177 -14.89 10.84 -5.48
CA ILE A 177 -13.51 11.27 -5.19
C ILE A 177 -13.39 12.15 -3.93
N SER A 178 -14.35 12.05 -3.01
CA SER A 178 -14.43 12.90 -1.81
C SER A 178 -13.45 12.51 -0.69
N ASP A 179 -12.89 11.30 -0.72
CA ASP A 179 -11.96 10.77 0.27
C ASP A 179 -10.57 10.47 -0.32
N GLY A 180 -9.70 9.85 0.49
CA GLY A 180 -8.35 9.48 0.09
C GLY A 180 -7.30 10.60 0.15
N VAL A 181 -6.07 10.21 -0.18
CA VAL A 181 -4.86 11.07 -0.11
C VAL A 181 -4.95 12.29 -1.03
N ASP A 182 -5.46 12.12 -2.23
CA ASP A 182 -5.56 13.21 -3.21
C ASP A 182 -6.63 14.24 -2.82
N ALA A 183 -7.75 13.79 -2.24
CA ALA A 183 -8.74 14.71 -1.68
C ALA A 183 -8.19 15.49 -0.49
N TRP A 184 -7.39 14.84 0.37
CA TRP A 184 -6.70 15.53 1.47
C TRP A 184 -5.69 16.56 0.96
N LEU A 185 -4.84 16.21 0.00
CA LEU A 185 -3.87 17.15 -0.61
C LEU A 185 -4.56 18.34 -1.29
N GLY A 186 -5.71 18.11 -1.92
CA GLY A 186 -6.54 19.18 -2.48
C GLY A 186 -7.02 20.18 -1.43
N ARG A 187 -7.33 19.72 -0.21
CA ARG A 187 -7.74 20.58 0.92
C ARG A 187 -6.58 21.31 1.60
N GLU A 188 -5.40 20.70 1.63
CA GLU A 188 -4.17 21.31 2.18
C GLU A 188 -3.56 22.38 1.26
N SER A 189 -3.96 22.40 -0.02
CA SER A 189 -3.53 23.42 -0.98
C SER A 189 -3.96 24.81 -0.53
N LYS A 190 -3.04 25.79 -0.59
CA LYS A 190 -3.30 27.17 -0.16
C LYS A 190 -4.52 27.76 -0.89
N PRO A 191 -5.30 28.67 -0.27
CA PRO A 191 -6.33 29.43 -0.98
C PRO A 191 -5.73 30.08 -2.24
N GLY A 192 -6.31 29.80 -3.40
CA GLY A 192 -5.83 30.30 -4.70
C GLY A 192 -4.77 29.45 -5.41
N ALA A 193 -4.32 28.34 -4.81
CA ALA A 193 -3.61 27.31 -5.57
C ALA A 193 -4.56 26.69 -6.61
N PRO A 194 -4.09 26.30 -7.80
CA PRO A 194 -4.90 25.55 -8.74
C PRO A 194 -5.43 24.31 -8.01
N ALA A 195 -6.74 24.06 -8.10
CA ALA A 195 -7.28 22.78 -7.65
C ALA A 195 -6.50 21.68 -8.38
N PRO A 196 -6.11 20.58 -7.71
CA PRO A 196 -5.54 19.43 -8.40
C PRO A 196 -6.46 19.09 -9.56
N SER A 197 -5.92 19.08 -10.79
CA SER A 197 -6.74 18.79 -11.94
C SER A 197 -7.24 17.34 -11.84
N ALA A 198 -8.36 17.02 -12.49
CA ALA A 198 -8.80 15.64 -12.58
C ALA A 198 -7.73 14.71 -13.22
N HIS A 199 -6.76 15.29 -13.95
CA HIS A 199 -5.60 14.59 -14.52
C HIS A 199 -4.47 14.33 -13.51
N ASP A 200 -4.50 14.96 -12.33
CA ASP A 200 -3.46 14.80 -11.31
C ASP A 200 -3.79 13.70 -10.29
N ARG A 201 -4.95 13.03 -10.43
CA ARG A 201 -5.42 12.01 -9.49
C ARG A 201 -5.47 10.64 -10.14
N GLY A 202 -5.00 9.64 -9.41
CA GLY A 202 -5.05 8.25 -9.85
C GLY A 202 -5.00 7.30 -8.67
N THR A 203 -6.09 6.59 -8.45
CA THR A 203 -6.25 5.63 -7.34
C THR A 203 -5.13 4.60 -7.30
N ILE A 204 -4.64 4.12 -8.46
CA ILE A 204 -3.49 3.21 -8.53
C ILE A 204 -2.20 3.88 -8.02
N ALA A 205 -1.93 5.14 -8.40
CA ALA A 205 -0.77 5.87 -7.91
C ALA A 205 -0.88 6.18 -6.41
N ALA A 206 -2.10 6.48 -5.92
CA ALA A 206 -2.38 6.63 -4.51
C ALA A 206 -2.11 5.32 -3.74
N TRP A 207 -2.65 4.18 -4.18
CA TRP A 207 -2.39 2.87 -3.57
C TRP A 207 -0.90 2.52 -3.56
N ALA A 208 -0.18 2.75 -4.68
CA ALA A 208 1.27 2.58 -4.73
C ALA A 208 2.01 3.48 -3.73
N TRP A 209 1.52 4.70 -3.51
CA TRP A 209 2.02 5.57 -2.45
C TRP A 209 1.77 4.97 -1.05
N GLY A 210 0.63 4.32 -0.82
CA GLY A 210 0.36 3.56 0.41
C GLY A 210 1.38 2.47 0.69
N PHE A 211 1.76 1.70 -0.34
CA PHE A 211 2.87 0.74 -0.25
C PHE A 211 4.18 1.41 0.18
N HIS A 212 4.53 2.58 -0.39
CA HIS A 212 5.74 3.29 0.03
C HIS A 212 5.67 3.68 1.53
N ARG A 213 4.51 4.13 2.02
CA ARG A 213 4.34 4.47 3.46
C ARG A 213 4.44 3.26 4.36
N ALA A 214 3.90 2.12 3.95
CA ALA A 214 4.08 0.86 4.68
C ALA A 214 5.55 0.42 4.70
N VAL A 215 6.27 0.56 3.59
CA VAL A 215 7.73 0.30 3.53
C VAL A 215 8.50 1.25 4.45
N ASP A 216 8.14 2.54 4.50
CA ASP A 216 8.76 3.51 5.41
C ASP A 216 8.68 3.04 6.88
N TYR A 217 7.58 2.40 7.30
CA TYR A 217 7.49 1.75 8.61
C TYR A 217 8.33 0.47 8.69
N LEU A 218 8.17 -0.46 7.74
CA LEU A 218 8.79 -1.79 7.79
C LEU A 218 10.31 -1.74 7.85
N VAL A 219 10.96 -0.74 7.24
CA VAL A 219 12.42 -0.58 7.32
C VAL A 219 12.92 -0.09 8.70
N THR A 220 12.01 0.35 9.57
CA THR A 220 12.30 0.77 10.95
C THR A 220 11.98 -0.31 11.99
N ASP A 221 11.12 -1.28 11.67
CA ASP A 221 10.77 -2.38 12.58
C ASP A 221 11.93 -3.38 12.68
N ARG A 222 12.44 -3.58 13.91
CA ARG A 222 13.61 -4.43 14.16
C ARG A 222 13.35 -5.92 13.96
N ASP A 223 12.08 -6.34 13.95
CA ASP A 223 11.69 -7.72 13.73
C ASP A 223 11.54 -8.06 12.24
N VAL A 224 11.67 -7.06 11.36
CA VAL A 224 11.59 -7.18 9.90
C VAL A 224 12.96 -6.98 9.26
N ASP A 225 13.31 -7.82 8.29
CA ASP A 225 14.52 -7.63 7.50
C ASP A 225 14.30 -6.57 6.42
N ARG A 226 14.77 -5.35 6.69
CA ARG A 226 14.67 -4.19 5.78
C ARG A 226 15.23 -4.40 4.37
N LYS A 227 16.07 -5.43 4.15
CA LYS A 227 16.65 -5.74 2.84
C LYS A 227 15.82 -6.77 2.05
N ARG A 228 14.79 -7.35 2.65
CA ARG A 228 13.99 -8.45 2.08
C ARG A 228 12.50 -8.17 2.24
N ILE A 229 12.02 -7.18 1.50
CA ILE A 229 10.61 -6.81 1.38
C ILE A 229 10.14 -7.17 -0.02
N ALA A 230 9.17 -8.07 -0.13
CA ALA A 230 8.51 -8.43 -1.37
C ALA A 230 7.11 -7.80 -1.41
N VAL A 231 6.86 -6.93 -2.39
CA VAL A 231 5.53 -6.34 -2.59
C VAL A 231 4.69 -7.28 -3.46
N VAL A 232 3.47 -7.57 -3.04
CA VAL A 232 2.51 -8.42 -3.75
C VAL A 232 1.18 -7.68 -3.93
N GLY A 233 0.45 -8.02 -4.99
CA GLY A 233 -0.87 -7.48 -5.28
C GLY A 233 -1.65 -8.44 -6.16
N HIS A 234 -2.97 -8.39 -6.08
CA HIS A 234 -3.87 -9.21 -6.89
C HIS A 234 -4.93 -8.32 -7.52
N SER A 235 -5.10 -8.42 -8.83
CA SER A 235 -5.98 -7.56 -9.62
C SER A 235 -5.56 -6.08 -9.56
N ARG A 236 -6.54 -5.17 -9.56
CA ARG A 236 -6.37 -3.72 -9.56
C ARG A 236 -5.57 -3.17 -8.39
#